data_AF-A0AAD7FHV1-F1
#
_entry.id   AF-A0AAD7FHV1-F1
#
_cell.length_a   1.000
_cell.length_b   1.000
_cell.length_c   1.000
_cell.angle_alpha   90.00
_cell.angle_beta   90.00
_cell.angle_gamma   90.00
#
_symmetry.space_group_name_H-M   'P 1'
#
loop_
_entity.id
_entity.type
_entity.pdbx_description
1 polymer ?
#
loop_
_entity_poly.entity_id
_entity_poly.type
_entity_poly.pdbx_seq_one_letter_code
_entity_poly.pdbx_strand_id
1 'polypeptide(L)'
;MATLPPYASCSTLPSYSLDPALGEARLEQTPLRAPPRHQTGNYLKRSGRDVLVLTNQDSCAPVPTYGRRGGIMGFVALENRETVDEVVLKINGSMVMISEGGSLETKLIDDSYTLWSSARAHTASCPSAVPFSVVLPSRFQDDQHISHPLPPTYSLTIPQFFFRVSYSISVVIVRRQFQILNRIKTISTKFNYCPRSSPPMPIQSTSDFFSDLKTMPEEWRQVISPVAPRSRASVQPLNLHLFLPSAGTFGLTDSIPIHIQLTGPATSLQMFLPASSGDADVPVSATLTRQVFVNLNGRSKSTQRFVIGHAKLTAHPPQPNEFEASLDWGGVLTCSNPETLVGMFDVGCVRIQDFVAVDLRPRDVLKYGNMRVLHPIRLVTDSWFVPS
;
A
#
# COMPACT_ATOMS: atom_id res chain seq x y z
N MET A 1 21.79 1.35 58.83
CA MET A 1 21.98 1.28 57.36
C MET A 1 22.06 -0.18 56.98
N ALA A 2 21.06 -0.71 56.28
CA ALA A 2 21.00 -2.13 55.94
C ALA A 2 21.89 -2.42 54.72
N THR A 3 22.92 -3.23 54.92
CA THR A 3 23.82 -3.71 53.86
C THR A 3 23.11 -4.78 53.04
N LEU A 4 22.99 -4.54 51.73
CA LEU A 4 22.44 -5.50 50.79
C LEU A 4 23.31 -6.77 50.76
N PRO A 5 22.71 -7.96 50.61
CA PRO A 5 23.46 -9.21 50.52
C PRO A 5 24.39 -9.19 49.30
N PRO A 6 25.62 -9.72 49.43
CA PRO A 6 26.57 -9.78 48.35
C PRO A 6 26.02 -10.65 47.21
N TYR A 7 25.98 -10.09 46.00
CA TYR A 7 25.66 -10.86 44.80
C TYR A 7 26.75 -11.92 44.60
N ALA A 8 26.35 -13.19 44.52
CA ALA A 8 27.27 -14.27 44.21
C ALA A 8 27.92 -14.00 42.84
N SER A 9 29.24 -13.99 42.81
CA SER A 9 30.03 -13.91 41.58
C SER A 9 29.79 -15.18 40.76
N CYS A 10 28.75 -15.17 39.92
CA CYS A 10 28.43 -16.26 39.03
C CYS A 10 29.58 -16.42 38.03
N SER A 11 30.45 -17.41 38.23
CA SER A 11 31.76 -17.54 37.57
C SER A 11 31.69 -18.04 36.13
N THR A 12 30.49 -18.22 35.57
CA THR A 12 30.31 -18.59 34.16
C THR A 12 29.01 -17.99 33.66
N LEU A 13 29.11 -17.02 32.77
CA LEU A 13 27.96 -16.60 31.97
C LEU A 13 27.43 -17.85 31.23
N PRO A 14 26.11 -18.10 31.24
CA PRO A 14 25.55 -19.18 30.45
C PRO A 14 25.98 -19.02 28.98
N SER A 15 26.39 -20.12 28.35
CA SER A 15 26.77 -20.14 26.95
C SER A 15 25.51 -20.05 26.09
N TYR A 16 25.19 -18.84 25.64
CA TYR A 16 24.11 -18.64 24.67
C TYR A 16 24.60 -19.09 23.28
N SER A 17 23.94 -20.09 22.71
CA SER A 17 24.07 -20.44 21.30
C SER A 17 23.06 -19.64 20.48
N LEU A 18 23.43 -19.24 19.26
CA LEU A 18 22.45 -18.70 18.32
C LEU A 18 21.46 -19.79 17.92
N ASP A 19 21.91 -21.03 17.77
CA ASP A 19 21.09 -22.16 17.33
C ASP A 19 20.53 -22.95 18.52
N PRO A 20 19.25 -23.38 18.46
CA PRO A 20 18.63 -24.14 19.53
C PRO A 20 19.35 -25.46 19.75
N ALA A 21 19.53 -25.86 21.00
CA ALA A 21 20.06 -27.16 21.35
C ALA A 21 19.08 -28.29 20.98
N LEU A 22 19.53 -29.54 21.04
CA LEU A 22 18.69 -30.71 20.79
C LEU A 22 17.50 -30.72 21.77
N GLY A 23 16.27 -30.57 21.26
CA GLY A 23 15.04 -30.52 22.06
C GLY A 23 14.56 -29.10 22.39
N GLU A 24 15.33 -28.07 22.06
CA GLU A 24 14.84 -26.69 22.09
C GLU A 24 14.15 -26.34 20.77
N ALA A 25 13.05 -25.60 20.85
CA ALA A 25 12.42 -24.98 19.68
C ALA A 25 12.63 -23.47 19.77
N ARG A 26 13.02 -22.81 18.67
CA ARG A 26 12.93 -21.36 18.60
C ARG A 26 11.44 -21.00 18.66
N LEU A 27 11.04 -20.18 19.64
CA LEU A 27 9.81 -19.38 19.52
C LEU A 27 9.91 -18.69 18.17
N GLU A 28 8.89 -18.88 17.31
CA GLU A 28 8.87 -18.44 15.91
C GLU A 28 9.61 -17.11 15.78
N GLN A 29 10.84 -17.17 15.23
CA GLN A 29 11.56 -15.96 14.92
C GLN A 29 10.65 -15.21 13.96
N THR A 30 10.20 -14.01 14.35
CA THR A 30 9.48 -13.12 13.45
C THR A 30 10.30 -13.09 12.17
N PRO A 31 9.79 -13.67 11.07
CA PRO A 31 10.63 -14.00 9.96
C PRO A 31 11.36 -12.73 9.53
N LEU A 32 12.70 -12.78 9.57
CA LEU A 32 13.52 -11.68 9.10
C LEU A 32 13.07 -11.42 7.66
N ARG A 33 12.41 -10.27 7.46
CA ARG A 33 11.90 -9.84 6.14
C ARG A 33 12.98 -10.16 5.13
N ALA A 34 12.62 -10.87 4.05
CA ALA A 34 13.55 -11.22 2.97
C ALA A 34 14.51 -10.05 2.76
N PRO A 35 15.84 -10.25 2.81
CA PRO A 35 16.76 -9.16 2.57
C PRO A 35 16.31 -8.47 1.28
N PRO A 36 16.03 -7.16 1.34
CA PRO A 36 15.47 -6.46 0.19
C PRO A 36 16.35 -6.80 -0.99
N ARG A 37 15.76 -7.31 -2.10
CA ARG A 37 16.49 -7.65 -3.34
C ARG A 37 17.59 -6.62 -3.50
N HIS A 38 18.85 -7.04 -3.38
CA HIS A 38 19.97 -6.10 -3.36
C HIS A 38 19.96 -5.37 -4.70
N GLN A 39 19.43 -4.14 -4.69
CA GLN A 39 19.46 -3.26 -5.84
C GLN A 39 20.91 -2.82 -5.97
N THR A 40 21.64 -3.38 -6.94
CA THR A 40 23.06 -3.11 -7.18
C THR A 40 23.30 -2.34 -8.47
N GLY A 41 22.23 -2.06 -9.24
CA GLY A 41 22.30 -1.33 -10.50
C GLY A 41 22.48 0.17 -10.31
N ASN A 42 22.79 0.85 -11.42
CA ASN A 42 22.95 2.30 -11.49
C ASN A 42 21.99 2.87 -12.52
N TYR A 43 21.34 4.00 -12.20
CA TYR A 43 20.58 4.79 -13.15
C TYR A 43 21.42 6.00 -13.61
N LEU A 44 21.48 6.24 -14.92
CA LEU A 44 22.29 7.29 -15.52
C LEU A 44 21.42 8.31 -16.25
N LYS A 45 21.58 9.60 -15.92
CA LYS A 45 20.95 10.71 -16.64
C LYS A 45 22.02 11.66 -17.16
N ARG A 46 22.10 11.83 -18.47
CA ARG A 46 23.05 12.74 -19.12
C ARG A 46 22.38 14.07 -19.48
N SER A 47 23.15 15.14 -19.39
CA SER A 47 22.80 16.45 -19.95
C SER A 47 24.06 17.02 -20.59
N GLY A 48 24.15 16.99 -21.92
CA GLY A 48 25.42 17.23 -22.62
C GLY A 48 26.50 16.28 -22.11
N ARG A 49 27.59 16.84 -21.58
CA ARG A 49 28.71 16.06 -21.03
C ARG A 49 28.70 15.84 -19.51
N ASP A 50 27.73 16.42 -18.81
CA ASP A 50 27.56 16.18 -17.37
C ASP A 50 26.63 14.97 -17.16
N VAL A 51 26.89 14.18 -16.13
CA VAL A 51 26.15 12.94 -15.86
C VAL A 51 25.75 12.87 -14.40
N LEU A 52 24.46 12.65 -14.14
CA LEU A 52 23.94 12.24 -12.84
C LEU A 52 23.88 10.71 -12.80
N VAL A 53 24.53 10.12 -11.80
CA VAL A 53 24.48 8.68 -11.52
C VAL A 53 23.80 8.46 -10.18
N LEU A 54 22.74 7.65 -10.17
CA LEU A 54 22.03 7.22 -8.97
C LEU A 54 22.33 5.73 -8.74
N THR A 55 22.81 5.37 -7.56
CA THR A 55 23.19 4.00 -7.21
C THR A 55 22.04 3.25 -6.55
N ASN A 56 22.23 1.94 -6.39
CA ASN A 56 21.27 1.03 -5.78
C ASN A 56 19.89 1.07 -6.45
N GLN A 57 19.89 1.02 -7.77
CA GLN A 57 18.68 0.94 -8.59
C GLN A 57 18.52 -0.48 -9.15
N ASP A 58 17.31 -0.82 -9.57
CA ASP A 58 17.10 -2.00 -10.39
C ASP A 58 17.75 -1.75 -11.78
N SER A 59 18.57 -2.69 -12.24
CA SER A 59 19.33 -2.59 -13.49
C SER A 59 18.45 -2.35 -14.72
N CYS A 60 17.18 -2.75 -14.65
CA CYS A 60 16.24 -2.65 -15.75
C CYS A 60 15.15 -1.59 -15.52
N ALA A 61 15.18 -0.85 -14.41
CA ALA A 61 14.14 0.13 -14.13
C ALA A 61 14.30 1.37 -15.03
N PRO A 62 13.24 1.76 -15.77
CA PRO A 62 13.28 2.95 -16.63
C PRO A 62 13.34 4.26 -15.83
N VAL A 63 12.98 4.19 -14.54
CA VAL A 63 12.88 5.32 -13.62
C VAL A 63 13.41 4.85 -12.25
N PRO A 64 14.23 5.65 -11.55
CA PRO A 64 14.69 5.34 -10.20
C PRO A 64 13.50 5.10 -9.26
N THR A 65 13.66 4.18 -8.30
CA THR A 65 12.59 3.85 -7.34
C THR A 65 13.12 3.88 -5.92
N TYR A 66 12.41 4.57 -5.04
CA TYR A 66 12.79 4.72 -3.64
C TYR A 66 11.64 4.36 -2.70
N GLY A 67 11.95 3.68 -1.60
CA GLY A 67 10.99 3.34 -0.56
C GLY A 67 10.88 4.40 0.53
N ARG A 68 10.12 4.07 1.58
CA ARG A 68 9.98 4.92 2.78
C ARG A 68 11.34 5.13 3.43
N ARG A 69 11.72 6.39 3.67
CA ARG A 69 13.08 6.76 4.14
C ARG A 69 14.19 6.16 3.27
N GLY A 70 13.94 6.00 1.97
CA GLY A 70 14.93 5.52 1.02
C GLY A 70 16.10 6.49 0.93
N GLY A 71 17.32 5.95 0.98
CA GLY A 71 18.54 6.71 0.72
C GLY A 71 18.72 6.95 -0.78
N ILE A 72 18.78 8.21 -1.17
CA ILE A 72 19.17 8.64 -2.51
C ILE A 72 20.69 8.82 -2.48
N MET A 73 21.39 7.88 -3.11
CA MET A 73 22.85 7.86 -3.19
C MET A 73 23.29 7.95 -4.64
N GLY A 74 24.42 8.62 -4.86
CA GLY A 74 24.92 8.83 -6.20
C GLY A 74 26.09 9.80 -6.27
N PHE A 75 26.39 10.22 -7.49
CA PHE A 75 27.34 11.28 -7.74
C PHE A 75 27.02 12.01 -9.04
N VAL A 76 27.55 13.22 -9.16
CA VAL A 76 27.46 14.03 -10.37
C VAL A 76 28.84 14.11 -11.00
N ALA A 77 28.98 13.56 -12.20
CA ALA A 77 30.20 13.65 -13.00
C ALA A 77 30.19 14.93 -13.85
N LEU A 78 31.27 15.70 -13.77
CA LEU A 78 31.41 17.04 -14.35
C LEU A 78 32.67 17.10 -15.24
N GLU A 79 32.53 17.60 -16.46
CA GLU A 79 33.67 17.72 -17.38
C GLU A 79 34.41 19.05 -17.24
N ASN A 80 33.70 20.18 -17.35
CA ASN A 80 34.29 21.53 -17.33
C ASN A 80 34.39 22.10 -15.90
N ARG A 81 35.21 21.46 -15.08
CA ARG A 81 35.27 21.66 -13.62
C ARG A 81 35.75 23.03 -13.16
N GLU A 82 36.62 23.67 -13.95
CA GLU A 82 37.20 24.99 -13.63
C GLU A 82 36.17 26.11 -13.69
N THR A 83 35.13 25.93 -14.50
CA THR A 83 34.05 26.91 -14.65
C THR A 83 32.96 26.75 -13.61
N VAL A 84 32.93 25.64 -12.86
CA VAL A 84 31.87 25.36 -11.89
C VAL A 84 32.04 26.27 -10.68
N ASP A 85 30.96 26.95 -10.31
CA ASP A 85 30.88 27.83 -9.15
C ASP A 85 30.11 27.18 -7.99
N GLU A 86 29.02 26.46 -8.31
CA GLU A 86 28.19 25.78 -7.34
C GLU A 86 27.53 24.53 -7.93
N VAL A 87 27.39 23.50 -7.10
CA VAL A 87 26.62 22.29 -7.41
C VAL A 87 25.60 22.08 -6.30
N VAL A 88 24.32 22.10 -6.65
CA VAL A 88 23.20 21.99 -5.70
C VAL A 88 22.30 20.82 -6.09
N LEU A 89 22.09 19.89 -5.18
CA LEU A 89 21.11 18.82 -5.28
C LEU A 89 19.76 19.32 -4.74
N LYS A 90 18.70 19.14 -5.52
CA LYS A 90 17.33 19.47 -5.14
C LYS A 90 16.45 18.23 -5.21
N ILE A 91 15.64 17.99 -4.19
CA ILE A 91 14.61 16.96 -4.16
C ILE A 91 13.27 17.65 -4.05
N ASN A 92 12.44 17.48 -5.07
CA ASN A 92 11.11 18.07 -5.12
C ASN A 92 10.05 16.98 -5.15
N GLY A 93 9.00 17.16 -4.37
CA GLY A 93 7.78 16.37 -4.43
C GLY A 93 6.59 17.31 -4.50
N SER A 94 5.66 17.04 -5.40
CA SER A 94 4.42 17.81 -5.47
C SER A 94 3.21 16.93 -5.73
N MET A 95 2.08 17.41 -5.24
CA MET A 95 0.77 16.84 -5.44
C MET A 95 -0.06 17.87 -6.20
N VAL A 96 -0.56 17.48 -7.37
CA VAL A 96 -1.41 18.32 -8.22
C VAL A 96 -2.78 17.69 -8.31
N MET A 97 -3.80 18.50 -8.06
CA MET A 97 -5.20 18.14 -8.16
C MET A 97 -5.88 19.12 -9.11
N ILE A 98 -6.65 18.63 -10.08
CA ILE A 98 -7.41 19.46 -11.02
C ILE A 98 -8.85 18.95 -11.02
N SER A 99 -9.80 19.87 -10.88
CA SER A 99 -11.24 19.60 -10.94
C SER A 99 -11.94 20.69 -11.74
N GLU A 100 -13.25 20.54 -12.00
CA GLU A 100 -14.05 21.60 -12.65
C GLU A 100 -13.98 22.95 -11.92
N GLY A 101 -13.75 22.94 -10.60
CA GLY A 101 -13.65 24.15 -9.77
C GLY A 101 -12.26 24.78 -9.70
N GLY A 102 -11.25 24.22 -10.37
CA GLY A 102 -9.88 24.75 -10.38
C GLY A 102 -8.81 23.70 -10.07
N SER A 103 -7.56 24.16 -9.95
CA SER A 103 -6.40 23.34 -9.62
C SER A 103 -5.78 23.71 -8.27
N LEU A 104 -5.36 22.71 -7.51
CA LEU A 104 -4.61 22.83 -6.27
C LEU A 104 -3.27 22.13 -6.42
N GLU A 105 -2.17 22.82 -6.13
CA GLU A 105 -0.84 22.24 -6.06
C GLU A 105 -0.30 22.37 -4.63
N THR A 106 0.12 21.25 -4.06
CA THR A 106 0.72 21.19 -2.72
C THR A 106 2.15 20.67 -2.84
N LYS A 107 3.10 21.41 -2.28
CA LYS A 107 4.49 20.94 -2.17
C LYS A 107 4.59 19.89 -1.06
N LEU A 108 5.09 18.72 -1.42
CA LEU A 108 5.33 17.61 -0.50
C LEU A 108 6.77 17.62 0.03
N ILE A 109 7.73 17.98 -0.83
CA ILE A 109 9.17 18.07 -0.52
C ILE A 109 9.75 19.24 -1.34
N ASP A 110 10.60 20.06 -0.73
CA ASP A 110 11.35 21.15 -1.37
C ASP A 110 12.73 21.26 -0.69
N ASP A 111 13.50 20.17 -0.75
CA ASP A 111 14.79 20.07 -0.07
C ASP A 111 15.92 20.48 -1.03
N SER A 112 16.91 21.21 -0.52
CA SER A 112 18.08 21.67 -1.28
C SER A 112 19.38 21.47 -0.50
N TYR A 113 20.38 20.87 -1.15
CA TYR A 113 21.66 20.51 -0.57
C TYR A 113 22.80 21.04 -1.46
N THR A 114 23.59 21.99 -0.97
CA THR A 114 24.81 22.44 -1.67
C THR A 114 25.88 21.35 -1.54
N LEU A 115 26.14 20.64 -2.63
CA LEU A 115 27.13 19.56 -2.69
C LEU A 115 28.56 20.09 -2.81
N TRP A 116 28.73 21.21 -3.53
CA TRP A 116 30.02 21.88 -3.69
C TRP A 116 29.80 23.37 -3.98
N SER A 117 30.70 24.22 -3.47
CA SER A 117 30.70 25.67 -3.73
C SER A 117 32.13 26.20 -3.73
N SER A 118 32.48 26.99 -4.75
CA SER A 118 33.79 27.62 -4.90
C SER A 118 34.14 28.54 -3.72
N ALA A 119 33.14 29.17 -3.10
CA ALA A 119 33.32 30.06 -1.95
C ALA A 119 33.70 29.33 -0.66
N ARG A 120 33.42 28.02 -0.58
CA ARG A 120 33.69 27.19 0.62
C ARG A 120 34.82 26.18 0.41
N ALA A 121 35.23 25.94 -0.84
CA ALA A 121 36.21 24.93 -1.16
C ALA A 121 37.65 25.42 -0.91
N HIS A 122 38.50 24.55 -0.36
CA HIS A 122 39.94 24.81 -0.24
C HIS A 122 40.69 24.61 -1.57
N THR A 123 40.06 23.96 -2.55
CA THR A 123 40.64 23.71 -3.86
C THR A 123 40.11 24.69 -4.90
N ALA A 124 40.99 25.12 -5.82
CA ALA A 124 40.63 26.09 -6.85
C ALA A 124 39.63 25.55 -7.90
N SER A 125 39.46 24.23 -8.02
CA SER A 125 38.56 23.61 -8.99
C SER A 125 37.60 22.60 -8.35
N CYS A 126 36.45 22.40 -8.99
CA CYS A 126 35.48 21.40 -8.59
C CYS A 126 36.02 19.96 -8.84
N PRO A 127 35.73 18.98 -7.96
CA PRO A 127 35.99 17.58 -8.24
C PRO A 127 35.32 17.09 -9.53
N SER A 128 35.89 16.06 -10.17
CA SER A 128 35.31 15.45 -11.38
C SER A 128 34.06 14.64 -11.11
N ALA A 129 33.92 14.13 -9.89
CA ALA A 129 32.71 13.50 -9.38
C ALA A 129 32.39 14.09 -8.01
N VAL A 130 31.18 14.60 -7.85
CA VAL A 130 30.70 15.12 -6.56
C VAL A 130 29.70 14.13 -5.97
N PRO A 131 30.09 13.33 -4.97
CA PRO A 131 29.22 12.32 -4.36
C PRO A 131 28.16 12.97 -3.47
N PHE A 132 27.04 12.28 -3.31
CA PHE A 132 25.97 12.67 -2.38
C PHE A 132 25.25 11.46 -1.80
N SER A 133 24.72 11.64 -0.60
CA SER A 133 23.85 10.68 0.08
C SER A 133 22.85 11.45 0.93
N VAL A 134 21.56 11.32 0.61
CA VAL A 134 20.47 12.02 1.32
C VAL A 134 19.32 11.05 1.56
N VAL A 135 18.60 11.22 2.67
CA VAL A 135 17.48 10.34 3.04
C VAL A 135 16.17 11.06 2.79
N LEU A 136 15.23 10.41 2.10
CA LEU A 136 13.91 10.99 1.88
C LEU A 136 13.18 11.22 3.21
N PRO A 137 12.52 12.39 3.40
CA PRO A 137 11.68 12.60 4.57
C PRO A 137 10.54 11.58 4.59
N SER A 138 10.03 11.23 5.76
CA SER A 138 8.90 10.29 5.86
C SER A 138 7.52 10.95 5.85
N ARG A 139 7.48 12.28 6.01
CA ARG A 139 6.28 13.07 6.23
C ARG A 139 6.42 14.44 5.57
N PHE A 140 5.30 15.08 5.28
CA PHE A 140 5.21 16.49 4.90
C PHE A 140 4.20 17.20 5.82
N GLN A 141 4.16 18.53 5.77
CA GLN A 141 3.14 19.33 6.43
C GLN A 141 2.26 19.98 5.37
N ASP A 142 0.94 19.92 5.56
CA ASP A 142 0.01 20.66 4.72
C ASP A 142 -0.07 22.15 5.11
N ASP A 143 -0.91 22.91 4.41
CA ASP A 143 -1.12 24.34 4.66
C ASP A 143 -1.71 24.63 6.06
N GLN A 144 -2.23 23.60 6.74
CA GLN A 144 -2.74 23.66 8.12
C GLN A 144 -1.70 23.20 9.15
N HIS A 145 -0.45 22.99 8.73
CA HIS A 145 0.64 22.42 9.54
C HIS A 145 0.37 21.01 10.09
N ILE A 146 -0.62 20.30 9.54
CA ILE A 146 -0.90 18.92 9.91
C ILE A 146 0.12 18.03 9.20
N SER A 147 0.80 17.19 9.99
CA SER A 147 1.81 16.31 9.45
C SER A 147 1.17 15.06 8.85
N HIS A 148 1.43 14.79 7.57
CA HIS A 148 0.96 13.62 6.83
C HIS A 148 2.14 12.74 6.39
N PRO A 149 1.96 11.41 6.23
CA PRO A 149 2.97 10.60 5.57
C PRO A 149 3.14 11.04 4.10
N LEU A 150 4.34 10.91 3.55
CA LEU A 150 4.51 11.12 2.11
C LEU A 150 3.66 10.10 1.32
N PRO A 151 2.82 10.55 0.37
CA PRO A 151 2.05 9.65 -0.47
C PRO A 151 2.94 8.94 -1.50
N PRO A 152 2.59 7.71 -1.93
CA PRO A 152 3.26 7.06 -3.04
C PRO A 152 3.16 7.89 -4.33
N THR A 153 4.10 7.71 -5.27
CA THR A 153 3.90 8.19 -6.65
C THR A 153 2.62 7.55 -7.19
N TYR A 154 1.65 8.38 -7.55
CA TYR A 154 0.32 7.92 -7.93
C TYR A 154 -0.33 8.89 -8.92
N SER A 155 -1.13 8.37 -9.84
CA SER A 155 -1.90 9.17 -10.79
C SER A 155 -3.28 8.56 -10.93
N LEU A 156 -4.31 9.40 -10.86
CA LEU A 156 -5.70 9.01 -11.03
C LEU A 156 -6.39 10.03 -11.93
N THR A 157 -7.05 9.52 -12.96
CA THR A 157 -7.88 10.32 -13.86
C THR A 157 -9.27 9.72 -13.84
N ILE A 158 -10.25 10.51 -13.40
CA ILE A 158 -11.67 10.15 -13.34
C ILE A 158 -12.47 11.29 -13.97
N PRO A 159 -13.75 11.09 -14.35
CA PRO A 159 -14.55 12.18 -14.88
C PRO A 159 -14.51 13.39 -13.95
N GLN A 160 -14.18 14.56 -14.50
CA GLN A 160 -14.12 15.84 -13.79
C GLN A 160 -13.03 15.98 -12.73
N PHE A 161 -12.12 15.00 -12.59
CA PHE A 161 -11.07 15.05 -11.58
C PHE A 161 -9.78 14.34 -11.99
N PHE A 162 -8.66 15.05 -11.82
CA PHE A 162 -7.31 14.55 -12.05
C PHE A 162 -6.47 14.75 -10.78
N PHE A 163 -5.76 13.72 -10.38
CA PHE A 163 -4.87 13.74 -9.23
C PHE A 163 -3.54 13.10 -9.57
N ARG A 164 -2.45 13.77 -9.21
CA ARG A 164 -1.10 13.29 -9.46
C ARG A 164 -0.17 13.63 -8.31
N VAL A 165 0.53 12.62 -7.81
CA VAL A 165 1.68 12.76 -6.93
C VAL A 165 2.93 12.45 -7.74
N SER A 166 3.91 13.35 -7.73
CA SER A 166 5.16 13.14 -8.45
C SER A 166 6.36 13.66 -7.69
N TYR A 167 7.49 13.00 -7.91
CA TYR A 167 8.76 13.36 -7.29
C TYR A 167 9.87 13.47 -8.33
N SER A 168 10.84 14.33 -8.06
CA SER A 168 11.99 14.56 -8.92
C SER A 168 13.26 14.85 -8.14
N ILE A 169 14.38 14.42 -8.70
CA ILE A 169 15.73 14.79 -8.27
C ILE A 169 16.30 15.70 -9.36
N SER A 170 16.85 16.84 -8.96
CA SER A 170 17.49 17.78 -9.86
C SER A 170 18.85 18.20 -9.33
N VAL A 171 19.85 18.23 -10.19
CA VAL A 171 21.16 18.81 -9.89
C VAL A 171 21.30 20.09 -10.67
N VAL A 172 21.45 21.20 -9.96
CA VAL A 172 21.70 22.52 -10.51
C VAL A 172 23.20 22.78 -10.47
N ILE A 173 23.79 23.03 -11.62
CA ILE A 173 25.21 23.31 -11.81
C ILE A 173 25.31 24.77 -12.28
N VAL A 174 25.89 25.62 -11.44
CA VAL A 174 26.15 27.03 -11.75
C VAL A 174 27.58 27.14 -12.27
N ARG A 175 27.77 27.76 -13.43
CA ARG A 175 29.08 27.98 -14.05
C ARG A 175 29.36 29.44 -14.32
N ARG A 176 30.59 29.88 -14.12
CA ARG A 176 31.07 31.21 -14.51
C ARG A 176 31.30 31.24 -16.02
N GLN A 177 30.56 32.07 -16.75
CA GLN A 177 30.74 32.22 -18.20
C GLN A 177 31.48 33.52 -18.56
N PHE A 178 31.26 34.60 -17.78
CA PHE A 178 31.97 35.89 -17.85
C PHE A 178 31.98 36.55 -16.47
N GLN A 179 32.73 37.65 -16.27
CA GLN A 179 32.90 38.30 -14.94
C GLN A 179 31.58 38.66 -14.23
N ILE A 180 30.45 38.75 -14.94
CA ILE A 180 29.16 39.17 -14.36
C ILE A 180 28.02 38.15 -14.60
N LEU A 181 28.15 37.19 -15.53
CA LEU A 181 27.04 36.29 -15.90
C LEU A 181 27.34 34.81 -15.61
N ASN A 182 26.48 34.21 -14.79
CA ASN A 182 26.49 32.80 -14.48
C ASN A 182 25.57 32.02 -15.44
N ARG A 183 26.09 30.91 -15.98
CA ARG A 183 25.33 29.93 -16.74
C ARG A 183 24.81 28.86 -15.80
N ILE A 184 23.49 28.74 -15.71
CA ILE A 184 22.84 27.71 -14.91
C ILE A 184 22.48 26.53 -15.82
N LYS A 185 22.85 25.32 -15.41
CA LYS A 185 22.47 24.08 -16.09
C LYS A 185 21.85 23.12 -15.09
N THR A 186 20.72 22.53 -15.45
CA THR A 186 20.01 21.59 -14.59
C THR A 186 19.95 20.21 -15.23
N ILE A 187 20.31 19.18 -14.47
CA ILE A 187 20.07 17.77 -14.81
C ILE A 187 18.91 17.31 -13.94
N SER A 188 17.79 16.92 -14.52
CA SER A 188 16.60 16.52 -13.75
C SER A 188 16.09 15.15 -14.20
N THR A 189 15.63 14.36 -13.23
CA THR A 189 14.94 13.10 -13.49
C THR A 189 13.81 12.90 -12.47
N LYS A 190 12.72 12.27 -12.91
CA LYS A 190 11.65 11.83 -12.02
C LYS A 190 12.07 10.55 -11.31
N PHE A 191 11.43 10.27 -10.17
CA PHE A 191 11.56 8.96 -9.52
C PHE A 191 10.20 8.48 -9.00
N ASN A 192 10.09 7.16 -8.82
CA ASN A 192 8.95 6.52 -8.21
C ASN A 192 9.18 6.39 -6.70
N TYR A 193 8.32 7.01 -5.90
CA TYR A 193 8.30 6.79 -4.46
C TYR A 193 7.28 5.69 -4.15
N CYS A 194 7.77 4.52 -3.76
CA CYS A 194 6.99 3.32 -3.48
C CYS A 194 7.20 2.90 -2.02
N PRO A 195 6.55 3.58 -1.05
CA PRO A 195 6.69 3.25 0.36
C PRO A 195 6.21 1.82 0.63
N ARG A 196 7.17 0.93 0.84
CA ARG A 196 6.92 -0.48 1.11
C ARG A 196 6.25 -0.68 2.47
N SER A 197 5.22 -1.50 2.49
CA SER A 197 4.50 -1.95 3.67
C SER A 197 4.07 -3.40 3.48
N SER A 198 4.02 -4.14 4.58
CA SER A 198 3.65 -5.56 4.61
C SER A 198 2.62 -5.78 5.71
N PRO A 199 1.81 -6.85 5.63
CA PRO A 199 0.93 -7.25 6.71
C PRO A 199 1.72 -7.45 8.02
N PRO A 200 1.08 -7.33 9.19
CA PRO A 200 1.72 -7.63 10.46
C PRO A 200 1.86 -9.13 10.72
N MET A 201 1.06 -9.96 10.04
CA MET A 201 0.99 -11.42 10.21
C MET A 201 0.70 -12.08 8.85
N PRO A 202 1.11 -13.34 8.64
CA PRO A 202 0.73 -14.12 7.46
C PRO A 202 -0.78 -14.36 7.40
N ILE A 203 -1.29 -14.62 6.20
CA ILE A 203 -2.58 -15.29 6.06
C ILE A 203 -2.33 -16.77 6.37
N GLN A 204 -2.85 -17.26 7.50
CA GLN A 204 -2.91 -18.68 7.78
C GLN A 204 -4.13 -19.24 7.04
N SER A 205 -3.92 -19.77 5.84
CA SER A 205 -4.98 -20.47 5.12
C SER A 205 -4.70 -21.96 5.13
N THR A 206 -5.55 -22.76 5.77
CA THR A 206 -5.66 -24.17 5.37
C THR A 206 -6.62 -24.28 4.19
N SER A 207 -6.77 -25.50 3.66
CA SER A 207 -7.64 -25.74 2.51
C SER A 207 -9.14 -25.71 2.83
N ASP A 208 -9.56 -25.70 4.10
CA ASP A 208 -10.97 -25.80 4.49
C ASP A 208 -11.36 -24.86 5.64
N PHE A 209 -12.22 -23.90 5.33
CA PHE A 209 -12.76 -22.92 6.28
C PHE A 209 -13.39 -23.57 7.52
N PHE A 210 -14.16 -24.65 7.35
CA PHE A 210 -14.86 -25.27 8.49
C PHE A 210 -13.92 -26.01 9.42
N SER A 211 -12.80 -26.49 8.90
CA SER A 211 -11.71 -27.06 9.70
C SER A 211 -11.00 -25.94 10.48
N ASP A 212 -10.65 -24.85 9.81
CA ASP A 212 -10.00 -23.69 10.45
C ASP A 212 -10.85 -23.08 11.55
N LEU A 213 -12.16 -22.91 11.33
CA LEU A 213 -13.04 -22.33 12.33
C LEU A 213 -13.12 -23.20 13.61
N LYS A 214 -12.88 -24.51 13.50
CA LYS A 214 -12.87 -25.43 14.66
C LYS A 214 -11.53 -25.40 15.39
N THR A 215 -10.43 -25.31 14.66
CA THR A 215 -9.08 -25.40 15.25
C THR A 215 -8.51 -24.05 15.64
N MET A 216 -8.86 -22.99 14.92
CA MET A 216 -8.29 -21.64 14.99
C MET A 216 -9.35 -20.56 14.72
N PRO A 217 -10.45 -20.49 15.51
CA PRO A 217 -11.51 -19.50 15.29
C PRO A 217 -11.01 -18.05 15.36
N GLU A 218 -9.95 -17.77 16.12
CA GLU A 218 -9.32 -16.45 16.26
C GLU A 218 -8.66 -15.93 14.99
N GLU A 219 -8.33 -16.83 14.04
CA GLU A 219 -7.80 -16.45 12.72
C GLU A 219 -8.89 -15.91 11.79
N TRP A 220 -10.16 -16.03 12.18
CA TRP A 220 -11.30 -15.57 11.40
C TRP A 220 -12.04 -14.44 12.11
N ARG A 221 -12.35 -13.39 11.36
CA ARG A 221 -13.26 -12.33 11.75
C ARG A 221 -14.59 -12.54 11.05
N GLN A 222 -15.65 -12.61 11.84
CA GLN A 222 -17.02 -12.64 11.35
C GLN A 222 -17.63 -11.23 11.34
N VAL A 223 -18.30 -10.88 10.26
CA VAL A 223 -19.07 -9.64 10.10
C VAL A 223 -20.51 -10.04 9.80
N ILE A 224 -21.45 -9.61 10.63
CA ILE A 224 -22.86 -9.94 10.49
C ILE A 224 -23.60 -8.71 9.98
N SER A 225 -24.39 -8.88 8.92
CA SER A 225 -25.19 -7.83 8.31
C SER A 225 -26.63 -8.31 8.13
N PRO A 226 -27.64 -7.64 8.72
CA PRO A 226 -29.03 -8.03 8.56
C PRO A 226 -29.51 -7.75 7.13
N VAL A 227 -30.20 -8.71 6.53
CA VAL A 227 -30.85 -8.59 5.22
C VAL A 227 -32.35 -8.39 5.45
N ALA A 228 -32.77 -7.13 5.45
CA ALA A 228 -34.16 -6.78 5.68
C ALA A 228 -35.03 -7.07 4.44
N PRO A 229 -36.22 -7.67 4.61
CA PRO A 229 -37.19 -7.78 3.53
C PRO A 229 -37.77 -6.40 3.20
N ARG A 230 -38.35 -6.25 2.01
CA ARG A 230 -39.11 -5.03 1.68
C ARG A 230 -40.37 -4.93 2.55
N SER A 231 -40.82 -3.72 2.86
CA SER A 231 -41.88 -3.39 3.84
C SER A 231 -43.26 -4.03 3.63
N ARG A 232 -43.47 -4.83 2.57
CA ARG A 232 -44.74 -5.52 2.26
C ARG A 232 -44.55 -7.00 1.88
N ALA A 233 -43.33 -7.52 1.99
CA ALA A 233 -43.05 -8.88 1.59
C ALA A 233 -43.40 -9.85 2.73
N SER A 234 -44.02 -10.99 2.42
CA SER A 234 -44.37 -12.04 3.39
C SER A 234 -43.18 -12.96 3.74
N VAL A 235 -41.95 -12.43 3.64
CA VAL A 235 -40.71 -13.16 3.91
C VAL A 235 -40.06 -12.62 5.17
N GLN A 236 -39.31 -13.48 5.86
CA GLN A 236 -38.67 -13.17 7.13
C GLN A 236 -37.21 -12.75 6.93
N PRO A 237 -36.66 -11.82 7.75
CA PRO A 237 -35.30 -11.33 7.61
C PRO A 237 -34.25 -12.45 7.63
N LEU A 238 -33.14 -12.21 6.96
CA LEU A 238 -31.98 -13.10 6.93
C LEU A 238 -30.78 -12.42 7.57
N ASN A 239 -29.73 -13.18 7.90
CA ASN A 239 -28.44 -12.63 8.29
C ASN A 239 -27.36 -13.04 7.29
N LEU A 240 -26.61 -12.06 6.78
CA LEU A 240 -25.42 -12.27 5.99
C LEU A 240 -24.20 -12.28 6.92
N HIS A 241 -23.48 -13.39 6.95
CA HIS A 241 -22.23 -13.56 7.67
C HIS A 241 -21.08 -13.57 6.66
N LEU A 242 -20.16 -12.62 6.79
CA LEU A 242 -18.92 -12.56 6.02
C LEU A 242 -17.76 -12.92 6.95
N PHE A 243 -17.02 -13.96 6.60
CA PHE A 243 -15.81 -14.38 7.29
C PHE A 243 -14.58 -14.02 6.48
N LEU A 244 -13.63 -13.34 7.13
CA LEU A 244 -12.35 -12.90 6.57
C LEU A 244 -11.22 -13.24 7.54
N PRO A 245 -9.96 -13.35 7.09
CA PRO A 245 -8.84 -13.46 8.01
C PRO A 245 -8.78 -12.27 8.99
N SER A 246 -8.54 -12.57 10.26
CA SER A 246 -8.61 -11.62 11.36
C SER A 246 -7.56 -10.50 11.27
N ALA A 247 -6.44 -10.75 10.56
CA ALA A 247 -5.39 -9.78 10.28
C ALA A 247 -5.92 -8.48 9.63
N GLY A 248 -6.93 -8.58 8.75
CA GLY A 248 -7.56 -7.43 8.08
C GLY A 248 -6.64 -6.55 7.23
N THR A 249 -5.36 -6.91 7.10
CA THR A 249 -4.33 -6.25 6.31
C THR A 249 -3.70 -7.27 5.39
N PHE A 250 -3.72 -7.00 4.08
CA PHE A 250 -3.34 -7.94 3.04
C PHE A 250 -2.40 -7.27 2.05
N GLY A 251 -1.41 -7.99 1.53
CA GLY A 251 -0.62 -7.57 0.39
C GLY A 251 -1.50 -7.43 -0.87
N LEU A 252 -1.12 -6.53 -1.77
CA LEU A 252 -1.80 -6.35 -3.06
C LEU A 252 -1.83 -7.64 -3.89
N THR A 253 -0.83 -8.51 -3.71
CA THR A 253 -0.71 -9.80 -4.41
C THR A 253 -1.26 -10.98 -3.62
N ASP A 254 -1.83 -10.75 -2.44
CA ASP A 254 -2.35 -11.84 -1.62
C ASP A 254 -3.63 -12.43 -2.22
N SER A 255 -3.77 -13.74 -2.01
CA SER A 255 -5.01 -14.48 -2.18
C SER A 255 -5.75 -14.48 -0.85
N ILE A 256 -6.80 -13.67 -0.73
CA ILE A 256 -7.54 -13.50 0.52
C ILE A 256 -8.65 -14.55 0.57
N PRO A 257 -8.60 -15.57 1.45
CA PRO A 257 -9.68 -16.52 1.59
C PRO A 257 -10.90 -15.83 2.19
N ILE A 258 -12.09 -16.14 1.68
CA ILE A 258 -13.35 -15.57 2.15
C ILE A 258 -14.40 -16.69 2.26
N HIS A 259 -15.25 -16.59 3.27
CA HIS A 259 -16.47 -17.42 3.37
C HIS A 259 -17.67 -16.52 3.60
N ILE A 260 -18.75 -16.79 2.86
CA ILE A 260 -19.99 -16.04 2.93
C ILE A 260 -21.08 -17.04 3.28
N GLN A 261 -21.86 -16.71 4.31
CA GLN A 261 -22.98 -17.52 4.74
C GLN A 261 -24.23 -16.66 4.87
N LEU A 262 -25.34 -17.13 4.34
CA LEU A 262 -26.65 -16.51 4.49
C LEU A 262 -27.53 -17.45 5.34
N THR A 263 -27.97 -16.99 6.50
CA THR A 263 -28.77 -17.77 7.45
C THR A 263 -30.18 -17.21 7.60
N GLY A 264 -31.12 -18.11 7.84
CA GLY A 264 -32.50 -17.76 8.18
C GLY A 264 -33.52 -18.80 7.70
N PRO A 265 -34.81 -18.43 7.64
CA PRO A 265 -35.86 -19.36 7.25
C PRO A 265 -35.69 -19.87 5.82
N ALA A 266 -35.89 -21.18 5.61
CA ALA A 266 -35.70 -21.84 4.32
C ALA A 266 -36.50 -21.17 3.18
N THR A 267 -37.73 -20.72 3.47
CA THR A 267 -38.59 -20.01 2.50
C THR A 267 -38.00 -18.67 2.04
N SER A 268 -37.26 -17.98 2.91
CA SER A 268 -36.54 -16.75 2.56
C SER A 268 -35.27 -17.05 1.77
N LEU A 269 -34.50 -18.08 2.16
CA LEU A 269 -33.26 -18.47 1.50
C LEU A 269 -33.45 -18.98 0.06
N GLN A 270 -34.60 -19.59 -0.24
CA GLN A 270 -34.96 -20.01 -1.60
C GLN A 270 -34.88 -18.88 -2.63
N MET A 271 -35.02 -17.62 -2.19
CA MET A 271 -34.87 -16.44 -3.06
C MET A 271 -33.44 -16.23 -3.57
N PHE A 272 -32.44 -16.88 -2.96
CA PHE A 272 -31.01 -16.74 -3.26
C PHE A 272 -30.38 -18.03 -3.78
N LEU A 273 -31.17 -19.04 -4.14
CA LEU A 273 -30.68 -20.20 -4.87
C LEU A 273 -30.51 -19.84 -6.35
N PRO A 274 -29.76 -20.58 -7.18
CA PRO A 274 -29.68 -20.36 -8.64
C PRO A 274 -30.93 -20.85 -9.39
N ALA A 275 -31.53 -20.02 -10.26
CA ALA A 275 -32.67 -20.43 -11.08
C ALA A 275 -32.27 -21.58 -12.02
N SER A 276 -33.17 -22.53 -12.28
CA SER A 276 -32.91 -23.81 -12.95
C SER A 276 -31.90 -23.73 -14.12
N SER A 277 -30.81 -24.49 -13.99
CA SER A 277 -29.82 -25.01 -14.98
C SER A 277 -29.42 -24.22 -16.26
N GLY A 278 -29.79 -22.95 -16.45
CA GLY A 278 -29.48 -22.24 -17.70
C GLY A 278 -29.03 -20.78 -17.54
N ASP A 279 -29.35 -20.13 -16.42
CA ASP A 279 -29.01 -18.73 -16.21
C ASP A 279 -27.82 -18.60 -15.25
N ALA A 280 -26.75 -17.97 -15.71
CA ALA A 280 -25.50 -17.79 -14.97
C ALA A 280 -25.59 -16.68 -13.90
N ASP A 281 -26.79 -16.27 -13.49
CA ASP A 281 -26.94 -15.20 -12.50
C ASP A 281 -26.58 -15.73 -11.11
N VAL A 282 -25.36 -15.39 -10.68
CA VAL A 282 -24.85 -15.79 -9.38
C VAL A 282 -25.48 -14.88 -8.31
N PRO A 283 -26.30 -15.44 -7.39
CA PRO A 283 -27.05 -14.66 -6.41
C PRO A 283 -26.15 -13.96 -5.38
N VAL A 284 -24.90 -14.41 -5.26
CA VAL A 284 -23.90 -13.86 -4.35
C VAL A 284 -22.61 -13.63 -5.11
N SER A 285 -22.08 -12.41 -5.02
CA SER A 285 -20.75 -12.10 -5.55
C SER A 285 -19.96 -11.29 -4.53
N ALA A 286 -18.64 -11.43 -4.57
CA ALA A 286 -17.74 -10.64 -3.76
C ALA A 286 -16.65 -9.99 -4.61
N THR A 287 -16.35 -8.75 -4.31
CA THR A 287 -15.37 -7.94 -5.04
C THR A 287 -14.48 -7.16 -4.10
N LEU A 288 -13.26 -6.87 -4.54
CA LEU A 288 -12.36 -5.96 -3.87
C LEU A 288 -12.61 -4.58 -4.47
N THR A 289 -13.11 -3.65 -3.64
CA THR A 289 -13.52 -2.31 -4.08
C THR A 289 -12.60 -1.26 -3.47
N ARG A 290 -11.98 -0.44 -4.32
CA ARG A 290 -11.23 0.75 -3.92
C ARG A 290 -12.12 1.98 -3.97
N GLN A 291 -12.16 2.73 -2.88
CA GLN A 291 -12.86 3.99 -2.77
C GLN A 291 -11.86 5.15 -2.67
N VAL A 292 -12.00 6.13 -3.57
CA VAL A 292 -11.21 7.35 -3.56
C VAL A 292 -12.10 8.49 -3.07
N PHE A 293 -11.73 9.05 -1.93
CA PHE A 293 -12.35 10.24 -1.38
C PHE A 293 -11.50 11.44 -1.74
N VAL A 294 -12.16 12.47 -2.26
CA VAL A 294 -11.55 13.75 -2.59
C VAL A 294 -12.27 14.82 -1.79
N ASN A 295 -11.52 15.65 -1.07
CA ASN A 295 -12.02 16.80 -0.35
C ASN A 295 -11.27 18.06 -0.80
N LEU A 296 -11.95 18.89 -1.60
CA LEU A 296 -11.45 20.18 -2.06
C LEU A 296 -11.96 21.30 -1.15
N ASN A 297 -11.08 21.85 -0.32
CA ASN A 297 -11.33 23.03 0.52
C ASN A 297 -12.62 22.95 1.36
N GLY A 298 -13.00 21.75 1.81
CA GLY A 298 -14.19 21.52 2.62
C GLY A 298 -15.53 21.66 1.89
N ARG A 299 -15.53 21.97 0.58
CA ARG A 299 -16.74 22.29 -0.18
C ARG A 299 -17.21 21.15 -1.07
N SER A 300 -16.28 20.43 -1.70
CA SER A 300 -16.61 19.36 -2.64
C SER A 300 -16.05 18.03 -2.14
N LYS A 301 -16.96 17.16 -1.69
CA LYS A 301 -16.67 15.76 -1.38
C LYS A 301 -17.08 14.90 -2.58
N SER A 302 -16.10 14.49 -3.38
CA SER A 302 -16.33 13.48 -4.41
C SER A 302 -15.88 12.12 -3.91
N THR A 303 -16.65 11.09 -4.22
CA THR A 303 -16.35 9.71 -3.86
C THR A 303 -16.50 8.87 -5.11
N GLN A 304 -15.40 8.27 -5.55
CA GLN A 304 -15.41 7.30 -6.64
C GLN A 304 -15.09 5.91 -6.12
N ARG A 305 -15.69 4.89 -6.73
CA ARG A 305 -15.47 3.48 -6.39
C ARG A 305 -15.06 2.71 -7.64
N PHE A 306 -14.03 1.87 -7.48
CA PHE A 306 -13.49 1.03 -8.53
C PHE A 306 -13.43 -0.40 -8.02
N VAL A 307 -13.83 -1.35 -8.86
CA VAL A 307 -13.53 -2.76 -8.58
C VAL A 307 -12.10 -3.02 -9.00
N ILE A 308 -11.27 -3.48 -8.07
CA ILE A 308 -9.86 -3.79 -8.28
C ILE A 308 -9.57 -5.30 -8.21
N GLY A 309 -10.59 -6.09 -7.85
CA GLY A 309 -10.48 -7.54 -7.74
C GLY A 309 -11.84 -8.23 -7.64
N HIS A 310 -11.87 -9.52 -7.95
CA HIS A 310 -13.07 -10.35 -7.92
C HIS A 310 -12.81 -11.64 -7.14
N ALA A 311 -13.80 -12.09 -6.39
CA ALA A 311 -13.74 -13.37 -5.72
C ALA A 311 -14.10 -14.50 -6.68
N LYS A 312 -13.37 -15.62 -6.57
CA LYS A 312 -13.78 -16.91 -7.14
C LYS A 312 -14.52 -17.68 -6.06
N LEU A 313 -15.85 -17.58 -6.07
CA LEU A 313 -16.74 -18.24 -5.10
C LEU A 313 -17.21 -19.60 -5.61
N THR A 314 -17.29 -20.56 -4.69
CA THR A 314 -17.87 -21.89 -4.90
C THR A 314 -18.98 -22.08 -3.88
N ALA A 315 -20.18 -22.41 -4.35
CA ALA A 315 -21.30 -22.72 -3.46
C ALA A 315 -21.08 -24.09 -2.82
N HIS A 316 -21.33 -24.19 -1.52
CA HIS A 316 -21.33 -25.46 -0.78
C HIS A 316 -22.75 -26.01 -0.66
N PRO A 317 -22.93 -27.35 -0.64
CA PRO A 317 -24.22 -27.94 -0.37
C PRO A 317 -24.77 -27.47 0.98
N PRO A 318 -26.07 -27.19 1.09
CA PRO A 318 -26.68 -26.82 2.38
C PRO A 318 -26.49 -27.96 3.37
N GLN A 319 -26.05 -27.64 4.58
CA GLN A 319 -25.95 -28.63 5.65
C GLN A 319 -27.32 -28.83 6.29
N PRO A 320 -27.74 -30.08 6.56
CA PRO A 320 -29.00 -30.35 7.25
C PRO A 320 -28.88 -29.88 8.69
N ASN A 321 -29.50 -28.75 9.01
CA ASN A 321 -29.60 -28.23 10.36
C ASN A 321 -31.10 -28.08 10.70
N GLU A 322 -31.51 -28.64 11.84
CA GLU A 322 -32.93 -28.79 12.20
C GLU A 322 -33.61 -27.44 12.52
N PHE A 323 -32.82 -26.42 12.90
CA PHE A 323 -33.34 -25.17 13.44
C PHE A 323 -33.25 -23.98 12.48
N GLU A 324 -32.16 -23.87 11.72
CA GLU A 324 -31.92 -22.74 10.82
C GLU A 324 -31.16 -23.21 9.58
N ALA A 325 -31.72 -22.93 8.40
CA ALA A 325 -31.07 -23.27 7.15
C ALA A 325 -29.96 -22.24 6.84
N SER A 326 -28.93 -22.68 6.13
CA SER A 326 -27.85 -21.82 5.63
C SER A 326 -27.58 -22.07 4.16
N LEU A 327 -27.13 -21.02 3.47
CA LEU A 327 -26.47 -21.11 2.18
C LEU A 327 -25.04 -20.62 2.35
N ASP A 328 -24.08 -21.39 1.84
CA ASP A 328 -22.66 -21.19 2.11
C ASP A 328 -21.87 -21.08 0.79
N TRP A 329 -20.95 -20.10 0.73
CA TRP A 329 -20.04 -19.89 -0.39
C TRP A 329 -18.62 -19.66 0.13
N GLY A 330 -17.70 -20.55 -0.24
CA GLY A 330 -16.28 -20.42 0.04
C GLY A 330 -15.52 -19.95 -1.19
N GLY A 331 -14.44 -19.19 -1.02
CA GLY A 331 -13.65 -18.74 -2.16
C GLY A 331 -12.42 -17.94 -1.82
N VAL A 332 -11.81 -17.40 -2.87
CA VAL A 332 -10.59 -16.58 -2.76
C VAL A 332 -10.80 -15.27 -3.52
N LEU A 333 -10.47 -14.17 -2.87
CA LEU A 333 -10.46 -12.83 -3.43
C LEU A 333 -9.02 -12.43 -3.79
N THR A 334 -8.80 -12.02 -5.03
CA THR A 334 -7.50 -11.53 -5.51
C THR A 334 -7.62 -10.14 -6.14
N CYS A 335 -6.61 -9.30 -5.96
CA CYS A 335 -6.50 -8.06 -6.71
C CYS A 335 -6.09 -8.40 -8.15
N SER A 336 -6.97 -8.16 -9.11
CA SER A 336 -6.75 -8.49 -10.52
C SER A 336 -6.30 -7.28 -11.33
N ASN A 337 -6.36 -6.07 -10.76
CA ASN A 337 -6.01 -4.86 -11.48
C ASN A 337 -4.50 -4.55 -11.38
N PRO A 338 -3.72 -4.68 -12.48
CA PRO A 338 -2.28 -4.42 -12.47
C PRO A 338 -1.94 -2.93 -12.29
N GLU A 339 -2.89 -2.02 -12.52
CA GLU A 339 -2.70 -0.58 -12.28
C GLU A 339 -2.74 -0.23 -10.79
N THR A 340 -3.23 -1.15 -9.95
CA THR A 340 -3.29 -0.97 -8.50
C THR A 340 -1.92 -1.29 -7.90
N LEU A 341 -0.98 -0.37 -8.05
CA LEU A 341 0.41 -0.52 -7.58
C LEU A 341 0.64 0.03 -6.16
N VAL A 342 -0.38 0.65 -5.56
CA VAL A 342 -0.26 1.35 -4.27
C VAL A 342 -1.30 0.85 -3.28
N GLY A 343 -0.89 0.73 -2.02
CA GLY A 343 -1.81 0.49 -0.90
C GLY A 343 -2.62 1.72 -0.54
N MET A 344 -3.35 1.65 0.57
CA MET A 344 -4.09 2.79 1.10
C MET A 344 -3.17 3.95 1.51
N PHE A 345 -3.61 5.18 1.30
CA PHE A 345 -2.97 6.37 1.86
C PHE A 345 -3.98 7.49 2.07
N ASP A 346 -3.63 8.41 2.96
CA ASP A 346 -4.41 9.61 3.29
C ASP A 346 -3.46 10.80 3.36
N VAL A 347 -3.77 11.83 2.59
CA VAL A 347 -3.03 13.10 2.53
C VAL A 347 -3.97 14.29 2.80
N GLY A 348 -5.06 14.06 3.53
CA GLY A 348 -6.05 15.06 3.91
C GLY A 348 -7.05 15.36 2.80
N CYS A 349 -6.59 15.91 1.67
CA CYS A 349 -7.46 16.24 0.54
C CYS A 349 -7.78 15.05 -0.36
N VAL A 350 -6.99 13.98 -0.29
CA VAL A 350 -7.26 12.69 -0.96
C VAL A 350 -7.04 11.55 0.01
N ARG A 351 -7.99 10.62 0.04
CA ARG A 351 -7.89 9.37 0.78
C ARG A 351 -8.29 8.20 -0.09
N ILE A 352 -7.44 7.17 -0.11
CA ILE A 352 -7.73 5.89 -0.75
C ILE A 352 -8.03 4.86 0.35
N GLN A 353 -9.17 4.18 0.25
CA GLN A 353 -9.57 3.09 1.14
C GLN A 353 -9.99 1.87 0.32
N ASP A 354 -9.80 0.69 0.88
CA ASP A 354 -10.14 -0.58 0.23
C ASP A 354 -11.20 -1.32 1.05
N PHE A 355 -12.07 -2.04 0.36
CA PHE A 355 -13.21 -2.75 0.96
C PHE A 355 -13.37 -4.12 0.30
N VAL A 356 -13.76 -5.11 1.10
CA VAL A 356 -14.46 -6.29 0.58
C VAL A 356 -15.92 -5.91 0.42
N ALA A 357 -16.43 -5.97 -0.80
CA ALA A 357 -17.82 -5.73 -1.12
C ALA A 357 -18.52 -7.06 -1.40
N VAL A 358 -19.59 -7.36 -0.67
CA VAL A 358 -20.46 -8.50 -0.94
C VAL A 358 -21.78 -7.98 -1.51
N ASP A 359 -22.13 -8.44 -2.70
CA ASP A 359 -23.36 -8.11 -3.41
C ASP A 359 -24.28 -9.32 -3.39
N LEU A 360 -25.49 -9.14 -2.84
CA LEU A 360 -26.58 -10.10 -2.83
C LEU A 360 -27.65 -9.68 -3.83
N ARG A 361 -28.02 -10.59 -4.73
CA ARG A 361 -29.05 -10.42 -5.75
C ARG A 361 -30.13 -11.49 -5.56
N PRO A 362 -31.27 -11.14 -4.95
CA PRO A 362 -32.38 -12.06 -4.83
C PRO A 362 -33.03 -12.28 -6.20
N ARG A 363 -33.55 -13.47 -6.46
CA ARG A 363 -34.38 -13.75 -7.66
C ARG A 363 -35.62 -12.86 -7.72
N ASP A 364 -36.22 -12.61 -6.56
CA ASP A 364 -37.43 -11.79 -6.43
C ASP A 364 -37.08 -10.45 -5.76
N VAL A 365 -36.78 -9.46 -6.59
CA VAL A 365 -36.43 -8.10 -6.15
C VAL A 365 -37.59 -7.36 -5.46
N LEU A 366 -38.82 -7.89 -5.53
CA LEU A 366 -39.98 -7.34 -4.82
C LEU A 366 -40.03 -7.82 -3.37
N LYS A 367 -39.42 -8.96 -3.06
CA LYS A 367 -39.32 -9.49 -1.69
C LYS A 367 -38.09 -8.96 -0.97
N TYR A 368 -36.95 -8.97 -1.64
CA TYR A 368 -35.68 -8.44 -1.13
C TYR A 368 -35.12 -7.41 -2.10
N GLY A 369 -34.53 -6.33 -1.60
CA GLY A 369 -33.74 -5.44 -2.45
C GLY A 369 -32.39 -6.07 -2.79
N ASN A 370 -31.76 -5.61 -3.88
CA ASN A 370 -30.33 -5.82 -4.05
C ASN A 370 -29.61 -5.21 -2.85
N MET A 371 -28.74 -5.97 -2.22
CA MET A 371 -28.02 -5.55 -1.04
C MET A 371 -26.53 -5.58 -1.32
N ARG A 372 -25.83 -4.53 -0.89
CA ARG A 372 -24.37 -4.47 -0.96
C ARG A 372 -23.82 -4.13 0.41
N VAL A 373 -22.95 -4.99 0.92
CA VAL A 373 -22.24 -4.79 2.18
C VAL A 373 -20.79 -4.46 1.87
N LEU A 374 -20.26 -3.42 2.51
CA LEU A 374 -18.87 -3.01 2.39
C LEU A 374 -18.18 -3.22 3.74
N HIS A 375 -17.15 -4.07 3.78
CA HIS A 375 -16.30 -4.24 4.94
C HIS A 375 -14.91 -3.66 4.67
N PRO A 376 -14.42 -2.70 5.47
CA PRO A 376 -13.11 -2.09 5.24
C PRO A 376 -12.00 -3.10 5.47
N ILE A 377 -11.02 -3.10 4.58
CA ILE A 377 -9.76 -3.83 4.73
C ILE A 377 -8.59 -2.91 4.42
N ARG A 378 -7.38 -3.36 4.73
CA ARG A 378 -6.16 -2.63 4.39
C ARG A 378 -5.35 -3.39 3.36
N LEU A 379 -5.12 -2.78 2.20
CA LEU A 379 -4.14 -3.29 1.24
C LEU A 379 -2.79 -2.60 1.43
N VAL A 380 -1.72 -3.39 1.43
CA VAL A 380 -0.32 -2.96 1.52
C VAL A 380 0.48 -3.46 0.32
N THR A 381 1.64 -2.87 0.07
CA THR A 381 2.37 -3.10 -1.20
C THR A 381 2.93 -4.50 -1.36
N ASP A 382 3.42 -5.09 -0.27
CA ASP A 382 4.10 -6.37 -0.28
C ASP A 382 3.26 -7.42 0.45
N SER A 383 3.21 -8.64 -0.08
CA SER A 383 2.71 -9.81 0.65
C SER A 383 3.54 -10.10 1.90
N TRP A 384 2.94 -10.84 2.83
CA TRP A 384 3.73 -11.42 3.91
C TRP A 384 4.74 -12.41 3.34
N PHE A 385 6.00 -12.33 3.81
CA PHE A 385 7.05 -13.24 3.39
C PHE A 385 7.37 -14.21 4.51
N VAL A 386 7.25 -15.51 4.24
CA VAL A 386 7.87 -16.57 5.05
C VAL A 386 9.19 -16.92 4.37
N PRO A 387 10.35 -16.66 4.99
CA PRO A 387 11.64 -17.18 4.53
C PRO A 387 11.55 -18.69 4.47
N SER A 388 11.71 -19.22 3.25
CA SER A 388 11.87 -20.64 2.96
C SER A 388 13.19 -21.16 3.50
#